data_AF-W1I5E2-F1
#
_entry.id   AF-W1I5E2-F1
#
_cell.length_a   1.000
_cell.length_b   1.000
_cell.length_c   1.000
_cell.angle_alpha   90.00
_cell.angle_beta   90.00
_cell.angle_gamma   90.00
#
_symmetry.space_group_name_H-M   'P 1'
#
loop_
_entity.id
_entity.type
_entity.pdbx_description
1 polymer ?
#
loop_
_entity_poly.entity_id
_entity_poly.type
_entity_poly.pdbx_seq_one_letter_code
_entity_poly.pdbx_strand_id
1 'polypeptide(L)'
;MPKFFTKYNPPKIPGFSSEMESKVQEQFADACQTDTIIRKYNMMGVNPFIAAGGSQYLDTTQIPSFVAAQNAQIKVKEYFEGLPADIRLEFNNDPMQFAEVVSDPRNAEYLREIGVLAPLPAEKEGDKPSSQQGDISEKAPQSSQGSDLFAGKEPEKAFSLEKSNG
;
A
#
# COMPACT_ATOMS: atom_id res chain seq x y z
N MET A 1 65.46 -16.58 -40.44
CA MET A 1 64.46 -16.14 -41.44
C MET A 1 63.36 -15.38 -40.70
N PRO A 2 62.99 -14.15 -41.11
CA PRO A 2 61.85 -13.44 -40.51
C PRO A 2 60.53 -14.16 -40.80
N LYS A 3 59.62 -14.18 -39.83
CA LYS A 3 58.31 -14.82 -39.95
C LYS A 3 57.30 -13.81 -40.50
N PHE A 4 56.78 -14.06 -41.70
CA PHE A 4 55.79 -13.19 -42.34
C PHE A 4 54.37 -13.70 -42.04
N PHE A 5 53.49 -12.80 -41.63
CA PHE A 5 52.07 -13.10 -41.41
C PHE A 5 51.27 -12.78 -42.68
N THR A 6 50.28 -13.62 -42.99
CA THR A 6 49.40 -13.45 -44.15
C THR A 6 47.95 -13.36 -43.69
N LYS A 7 47.02 -12.99 -44.59
CA LYS A 7 45.57 -13.01 -44.30
C LYS A 7 45.06 -14.37 -43.78
N TYR A 8 45.72 -15.46 -44.20
CA TYR A 8 45.36 -16.82 -43.82
C TYR A 8 46.17 -17.36 -42.63
N ASN A 9 47.15 -16.60 -42.15
CA ASN A 9 47.95 -16.92 -40.97
C ASN A 9 48.23 -15.63 -40.18
N PRO A 10 47.19 -15.04 -39.55
CA PRO A 10 47.35 -13.83 -38.76
C PRO A 10 48.18 -14.11 -37.50
N PRO A 11 48.90 -13.10 -36.97
CA PRO A 11 49.56 -13.24 -35.69
C PRO A 11 48.52 -13.48 -34.59
N LYS A 12 48.87 -14.32 -33.59
CA LYS A 12 48.06 -14.42 -32.37
C LYS A 12 48.17 -13.08 -31.64
N ILE A 13 47.06 -12.37 -31.51
CA ILE A 13 47.00 -11.15 -30.72
C ILE A 13 47.05 -11.59 -29.25
N PRO A 14 48.10 -11.23 -28.48
CA PRO A 14 48.09 -11.49 -27.06
C PRO A 14 46.89 -10.73 -26.46
N GLY A 15 46.01 -11.46 -25.77
CA GLY A 15 44.86 -10.85 -25.12
C GLY A 15 45.28 -9.85 -24.04
N PHE A 16 44.30 -9.13 -23.50
CA PHE A 16 44.55 -8.29 -22.33
C PHE A 16 44.86 -9.18 -21.13
N SER A 17 45.95 -8.90 -20.43
CA SER A 17 46.34 -9.55 -19.17
C SER A 17 46.60 -8.47 -18.14
N SER A 18 45.96 -8.56 -16.98
CA SER A 18 46.21 -7.69 -15.83
C SER A 18 46.89 -8.47 -14.72
N GLU A 19 47.85 -7.85 -14.03
CA GLU A 19 48.53 -8.43 -12.87
C GLU A 19 47.67 -8.43 -11.59
N MET A 20 46.51 -7.76 -11.62
CA MET A 20 45.57 -7.67 -10.51
C MET A 20 44.59 -8.85 -10.49
N GLU A 21 44.11 -9.20 -9.29
CA GLU A 21 43.07 -10.21 -9.11
C GLU A 21 41.76 -9.83 -9.81
N SER A 22 41.16 -10.78 -10.53
CA SER A 22 39.91 -10.59 -11.26
C SER A 22 38.74 -10.38 -10.29
N LYS A 23 38.00 -9.29 -10.48
CA LYS A 23 36.74 -9.03 -9.76
C LYS A 23 35.52 -9.66 -10.44
N VAL A 24 35.74 -10.33 -11.57
CA VAL A 24 34.67 -10.94 -12.36
C VAL A 24 34.38 -12.34 -11.84
N GLN A 25 33.11 -12.68 -11.78
CA GLN A 25 32.65 -14.02 -11.45
C GLN A 25 32.84 -14.94 -12.67
N GLU A 26 33.90 -15.75 -12.66
CA GLU A 26 34.30 -16.58 -13.81
C GLU A 26 33.24 -17.62 -14.20
N GLN A 27 32.39 -18.08 -13.27
CA GLN A 27 31.31 -19.01 -13.58
C GLN A 27 30.32 -18.51 -14.65
N PHE A 28 30.29 -17.19 -14.92
CA PHE A 28 29.43 -16.58 -15.95
C PHE A 28 30.16 -16.31 -17.28
N ALA A 29 31.42 -16.73 -17.44
CA ALA A 29 32.19 -16.48 -18.67
C ALA A 29 31.46 -16.96 -19.93
N ASP A 30 30.89 -18.16 -19.90
CA ASP A 30 30.16 -18.71 -21.05
C ASP A 30 28.87 -17.92 -21.37
N ALA A 31 28.22 -17.33 -20.37
CA ALA A 31 27.03 -16.50 -20.59
C ALA A 31 27.36 -15.17 -21.30
N CYS A 32 28.56 -14.64 -21.10
CA CYS A 32 29.03 -13.39 -21.69
C CYS A 32 29.77 -13.58 -23.03
N GLN A 33 30.11 -14.82 -23.40
CA GLN A 33 30.81 -15.13 -24.64
C GLN A 33 29.91 -14.89 -25.86
N THR A 34 30.36 -14.06 -26.82
CA THR A 34 29.57 -13.67 -27.99
C THR A 34 29.03 -14.85 -28.80
N ASP A 35 29.84 -15.89 -29.01
CA ASP A 35 29.41 -17.08 -29.74
C ASP A 35 28.28 -17.84 -29.04
N THR A 36 28.34 -17.93 -27.70
CA THR A 36 27.29 -18.56 -26.89
C THR A 36 26.00 -17.74 -26.93
N ILE A 37 26.12 -16.41 -26.90
CA ILE A 37 24.97 -15.49 -27.00
C ILE A 37 24.29 -15.63 -28.36
N ILE A 38 25.05 -15.62 -29.46
CA ILE A 38 24.52 -15.80 -30.81
C ILE A 38 23.87 -17.18 -30.96
N ARG A 39 24.50 -18.24 -30.44
CA ARG A 39 23.94 -19.60 -30.47
C ARG A 39 22.60 -19.66 -29.75
N LYS A 40 22.53 -19.13 -28.52
CA LYS A 40 21.30 -19.09 -27.73
C LYS A 40 20.22 -18.26 -28.42
N TYR A 41 20.57 -17.11 -29.00
CA TYR A 41 19.63 -16.29 -29.77
C TYR A 41 19.08 -17.03 -30.99
N ASN A 42 19.94 -17.69 -31.77
CA ASN A 42 19.50 -18.46 -32.93
C ASN A 42 18.61 -19.66 -32.56
N MET A 43 18.84 -20.27 -31.40
CA MET A 43 18.03 -21.40 -30.91
C MET A 43 16.71 -20.97 -30.28
N MET A 44 16.70 -19.89 -29.51
CA MET A 44 15.57 -19.49 -28.65
C MET A 44 14.82 -18.25 -29.16
N GLY A 45 15.38 -17.49 -30.09
CA GLY A 45 14.81 -16.24 -30.62
C GLY A 45 14.81 -15.04 -29.65
N VAL A 46 15.35 -15.19 -28.43
CA VAL A 46 15.34 -14.16 -27.39
C VAL A 46 16.78 -13.81 -27.01
N ASN A 47 17.10 -12.52 -27.01
CA ASN A 47 18.39 -12.02 -26.56
C ASN A 47 18.40 -11.95 -25.01
N PRO A 48 19.30 -12.64 -24.31
CA PRO A 48 19.32 -12.67 -22.84
C PRO A 48 19.59 -11.30 -22.19
N PHE A 49 20.10 -10.32 -22.95
CA PHE A 49 20.38 -8.96 -22.45
C PHE A 49 19.29 -7.93 -22.79
N ILE A 50 18.31 -8.30 -23.62
CA ILE A 50 17.16 -7.45 -23.87
C ILE A 50 16.09 -7.90 -22.88
N ALA A 51 15.88 -7.11 -21.83
CA ALA A 51 14.71 -7.27 -20.98
C ALA A 51 13.47 -7.20 -21.89
N ALA A 52 12.69 -8.28 -21.93
CA ALA A 52 11.55 -8.41 -22.84
C ALA A 52 10.45 -7.35 -22.62
N GLY A 53 10.55 -6.53 -21.57
CA GLY A 53 9.72 -5.34 -21.36
C GLY A 53 10.55 -4.08 -21.58
N GLY A 54 10.31 -3.36 -22.68
CA GLY A 54 10.80 -2.00 -22.83
C GLY A 54 10.30 -1.12 -21.68
N SER A 55 11.08 -0.12 -21.27
CA SER A 55 10.65 0.85 -20.27
C SER A 55 9.40 1.57 -20.76
N GLN A 56 8.26 1.32 -20.11
CA GLN A 56 6.99 1.98 -20.43
C GLN A 56 6.83 3.18 -19.50
N TYR A 57 6.43 4.32 -20.07
CA TYR A 57 5.92 5.43 -19.27
C TYR A 57 4.51 5.06 -18.83
N LEU A 58 4.33 4.95 -17.51
CA LEU A 58 3.02 4.68 -16.92
C LEU A 58 2.39 6.00 -16.51
N ASP A 59 1.12 6.20 -16.85
CA ASP A 59 0.34 7.31 -16.30
C ASP A 59 0.01 7.01 -14.83
N THR A 60 0.66 7.74 -13.93
CA THR A 60 0.50 7.58 -12.48
C THR A 60 -0.33 8.70 -11.86
N THR A 61 -1.05 9.49 -12.65
CA THR A 61 -1.85 10.64 -12.16
C THR A 61 -2.87 10.23 -11.08
N GLN A 62 -3.44 9.03 -11.20
CA GLN A 62 -4.43 8.48 -10.26
C GLN A 62 -3.80 7.74 -9.08
N ILE A 63 -2.50 7.47 -9.11
CA ILE A 63 -1.80 6.80 -8.02
C ILE A 63 -1.38 7.90 -7.04
N PRO A 64 -1.80 7.84 -5.76
CA PRO A 64 -1.26 8.77 -4.77
C PRO A 64 0.26 8.65 -4.78
N SER A 65 0.97 9.74 -4.45
CA SER A 65 2.44 9.74 -4.37
C SER A 65 2.94 8.41 -3.77
N PHE A 66 3.91 7.77 -4.41
CA PHE A 66 4.41 6.44 -4.04
C PHE A 66 4.63 6.31 -2.51
N VAL A 67 5.16 7.37 -1.89
CA VAL A 67 5.37 7.45 -0.44
C VAL A 67 4.07 7.39 0.35
N ALA A 68 3.02 8.08 -0.10
CA ALA A 68 1.70 8.05 0.54
C ALA A 68 1.07 6.66 0.47
N ALA A 69 1.16 5.98 -0.69
CA ALA A 69 0.66 4.61 -0.84
C ALA A 69 1.41 3.63 0.09
N GLN A 70 2.74 3.72 0.12
CA GLN A 70 3.56 2.86 0.99
C GLN A 70 3.24 3.08 2.47
N ASN A 71 3.11 4.35 2.88
CA ASN A 71 2.74 4.69 4.26
C ASN A 71 1.34 4.18 4.61
N ALA A 72 0.39 4.21 3.68
CA ALA A 72 -0.95 3.66 3.91
C ALA A 72 -0.90 2.14 4.13
N GLN A 73 -0.12 1.41 3.32
CA GLN A 73 0.07 -0.04 3.49
C GLN A 73 0.69 -0.39 4.85
N ILE A 74 1.71 0.36 5.27
CA ILE A 74 2.35 0.17 6.58
C ILE A 74 1.34 0.38 7.71
N LYS A 75 0.56 1.47 7.67
CA LYS A 75 -0.47 1.74 8.68
C LYS A 75 -1.53 0.64 8.78
N VAL A 76 -1.99 0.12 7.65
CA VAL A 76 -2.96 -0.99 7.63
C VAL A 76 -2.38 -2.22 8.35
N LYS A 77 -1.12 -2.56 8.06
CA LYS A 77 -0.42 -3.66 8.72
C LYS A 77 -0.25 -3.42 10.22
N GLU A 78 0.17 -2.23 10.62
CA GLU A 78 0.32 -1.85 12.03
C GLU A 78 -1.00 -1.96 12.80
N TYR A 79 -2.11 -1.49 12.23
CA TYR A 79 -3.42 -1.60 12.88
C TYR A 79 -3.87 -3.04 13.03
N PHE A 80 -3.65 -3.88 12.01
CA PHE A 80 -3.96 -5.30 12.10
C PHE A 80 -3.09 -6.02 13.12
N GLU A 81 -1.78 -5.74 13.16
CA GLU A 81 -0.84 -6.30 14.12
C GLU A 81 -1.13 -5.90 15.57
N GLY A 82 -1.76 -4.73 15.77
CA GLY A 82 -2.25 -4.27 17.07
C GLY A 82 -3.45 -5.08 17.60
N LEU A 83 -4.08 -5.93 16.79
CA LEU A 83 -5.20 -6.77 17.23
C LEU A 83 -4.74 -7.98 18.06
N PRO A 84 -5.59 -8.48 18.99
CA PRO A 84 -5.36 -9.73 19.70
C PRO A 84 -5.00 -10.89 18.76
N ALA A 85 -4.13 -11.78 19.24
CA ALA A 85 -3.62 -12.90 18.44
C ALA A 85 -4.75 -13.85 17.97
N ASP A 86 -5.75 -14.08 18.82
CA ASP A 86 -6.90 -14.94 18.50
C ASP A 86 -7.67 -14.40 17.30
N ILE A 87 -7.94 -13.08 17.27
CA ILE A 87 -8.61 -12.42 16.16
C ILE A 87 -7.74 -12.51 14.90
N ARG A 88 -6.42 -12.28 14.99
CA ARG A 88 -5.53 -12.40 13.82
C ARG A 88 -5.49 -13.83 13.26
N LEU A 89 -5.62 -14.84 14.12
CA LEU A 89 -5.63 -16.24 13.72
C LEU A 89 -6.88 -16.59 12.89
N GLU A 90 -8.05 -16.05 13.25
CA GLU A 90 -9.30 -16.22 12.48
C GLU A 90 -9.16 -15.78 11.02
N PHE A 91 -8.33 -14.76 10.76
CA PHE A 91 -8.06 -14.23 9.41
C PHE A 91 -6.75 -14.76 8.81
N ASN A 92 -6.22 -15.90 9.27
CA ASN A 92 -4.97 -16.49 8.80
C ASN A 92 -3.74 -15.55 8.87
N ASN A 93 -3.75 -14.59 9.80
CA ASN A 93 -2.76 -13.50 9.88
C ASN A 93 -2.64 -12.66 8.59
N ASP A 94 -3.69 -12.60 7.77
CA ASP A 94 -3.74 -11.78 6.56
C ASP A 94 -4.60 -10.52 6.77
N PRO A 95 -4.01 -9.30 6.74
CA PRO A 95 -4.76 -8.05 6.88
C PRO A 95 -5.75 -7.82 5.72
N MET A 96 -5.54 -8.42 4.55
CA MET A 96 -6.44 -8.28 3.41
C MET A 96 -7.76 -9.00 3.66
N GLN A 97 -7.70 -10.26 4.13
CA GLN A 97 -8.87 -11.06 4.49
C GLN A 97 -9.70 -10.35 5.57
N PHE A 98 -9.02 -9.75 6.56
CA PHE A 98 -9.68 -8.96 7.59
C PHE A 98 -10.40 -7.73 6.99
N ALA A 99 -9.74 -6.97 6.11
CA ALA A 99 -10.31 -5.78 5.50
C ALA A 99 -11.56 -6.08 4.66
N GLU A 100 -11.56 -7.18 3.90
CA GLU A 100 -12.72 -7.62 3.12
C GLU A 100 -13.92 -7.91 4.02
N VAL A 101 -13.71 -8.69 5.09
CA VAL A 101 -14.79 -9.07 6.02
C VAL A 101 -15.35 -7.87 6.77
N VAL A 102 -14.49 -6.95 7.21
CA VAL A 102 -14.90 -5.71 7.91
C VAL A 102 -15.62 -4.73 6.98
N SER A 103 -15.26 -4.69 5.70
CA SER A 103 -15.88 -3.78 4.73
C SER A 103 -17.32 -4.17 4.36
N ASP A 104 -17.70 -5.44 4.55
CA ASP A 104 -19.04 -5.93 4.23
C ASP A 104 -19.98 -5.79 5.44
N PRO A 105 -21.03 -4.93 5.35
CA PRO A 105 -21.96 -4.71 6.46
C PRO A 105 -22.74 -5.96 6.85
N ARG A 106 -22.82 -6.98 5.97
CA ARG A 106 -23.50 -8.25 6.26
C ARG A 106 -22.80 -9.06 7.35
N ASN A 107 -21.50 -8.83 7.56
CA ASN A 107 -20.69 -9.51 8.56
C ASN A 107 -20.75 -8.84 9.93
N ALA A 108 -21.53 -7.76 10.11
CA ALA A 108 -21.55 -6.98 11.34
C ALA A 108 -21.87 -7.82 12.59
N GLU A 109 -22.74 -8.83 12.48
CA GLU A 109 -23.08 -9.68 13.63
C GLU A 109 -21.92 -10.62 14.01
N TYR A 110 -21.30 -11.26 13.03
CA TYR A 110 -20.08 -12.04 13.24
C TYR A 110 -18.94 -11.20 13.83
N LEU A 111 -18.75 -9.98 13.32
CA LEU A 111 -17.73 -9.06 13.81
C LEU A 111 -17.97 -8.62 15.27
N ARG A 112 -19.23 -8.58 15.73
CA ARG A 112 -19.54 -8.37 17.15
C ARG A 112 -19.23 -9.61 17.98
N GLU A 113 -19.53 -10.80 17.48
CA GLU A 113 -19.26 -12.07 18.15
C GLU A 113 -17.76 -12.25 18.43
N ILE A 114 -16.90 -11.98 17.45
CA ILE A 114 -15.44 -12.04 17.61
C ILE A 114 -14.84 -10.84 18.35
N GLY A 115 -15.67 -9.88 18.77
CA GLY A 115 -15.25 -8.71 19.56
C GLY A 115 -14.53 -7.60 18.78
N VAL A 116 -14.65 -7.59 17.45
CA VAL A 116 -14.12 -6.50 16.60
C VAL A 116 -15.05 -5.28 16.66
N LEU A 117 -16.37 -5.49 16.70
CA LEU A 117 -17.36 -4.43 16.87
C LEU A 117 -17.89 -4.38 18.30
N ALA A 118 -18.24 -3.17 18.76
CA ALA A 118 -18.86 -2.98 20.06
C ALA A 118 -20.23 -3.68 20.13
N PRO A 119 -20.61 -4.25 21.30
CA PRO A 119 -21.95 -4.79 21.51
C PRO A 119 -23.02 -3.73 21.27
N LEU A 120 -24.17 -4.14 20.76
CA LEU A 120 -25.32 -3.24 20.65
C LEU A 120 -25.77 -2.81 22.05
N PRO A 121 -26.21 -1.55 22.21
CA PRO A 121 -26.82 -1.12 23.47
C PRO A 121 -28.04 -1.99 23.74
N ALA A 122 -28.18 -2.49 24.96
CA ALA A 122 -29.35 -3.26 25.36
C ALA A 122 -30.61 -2.42 25.09
N GLU A 123 -31.48 -2.91 24.21
CA GLU A 123 -32.81 -2.37 24.07
C GLU A 123 -33.47 -2.47 25.45
N LYS A 124 -33.89 -1.33 26.01
CA LYS A 124 -34.66 -1.31 27.25
C LYS A 124 -36.02 -1.95 26.98
N GLU A 125 -36.07 -3.26 27.14
CA GLU A 125 -37.31 -4.01 27.09
C GLU A 125 -38.13 -3.68 28.34
N GLY A 126 -39.17 -2.86 28.17
CA GLY A 126 -40.29 -2.75 29.12
C GLY A 126 -40.38 -1.47 29.96
N ASP A 127 -40.86 -0.38 29.37
CA ASP A 127 -41.57 0.65 30.15
C ASP A 127 -43.04 0.22 30.31
N LYS A 128 -43.30 -0.64 31.31
CA LYS A 128 -44.62 -0.73 31.93
C LYS A 128 -44.66 0.37 33.00
N PRO A 129 -45.56 1.37 32.91
CA PRO A 129 -45.61 2.42 33.91
C PRO A 129 -46.16 1.85 35.23
N SER A 130 -45.26 1.61 36.17
CA SER A 130 -45.60 1.43 37.57
C SER A 130 -45.80 2.81 38.20
N SER A 131 -47.03 3.28 38.21
CA SER A 131 -47.49 4.28 39.16
C SER A 131 -47.31 3.77 40.59
N GLN A 132 -46.60 4.53 41.44
CA GLN A 132 -47.07 4.96 42.78
C GLN A 132 -46.13 6.04 43.36
N GLN A 133 -46.78 7.08 43.87
CA GLN A 133 -46.25 8.26 44.55
C GLN A 133 -45.55 7.95 45.89
N GLY A 134 -44.64 8.85 46.27
CA GLY A 134 -44.04 8.95 47.60
C GLY A 134 -43.20 10.22 47.72
N ASP A 135 -43.89 11.34 47.95
CA ASP A 135 -43.41 12.69 48.23
C ASP A 135 -42.62 12.77 49.56
N ILE A 136 -41.49 13.52 49.61
CA ILE A 136 -41.28 14.68 50.51
C ILE A 136 -39.84 15.26 50.48
N SER A 137 -39.79 16.59 50.30
CA SER A 137 -38.86 17.62 50.88
C SER A 137 -37.35 17.52 50.56
N GLU A 138 -36.57 18.57 50.30
CA GLU A 138 -36.68 19.99 50.65
C GLU A 138 -35.58 20.78 49.92
N LYS A 139 -35.96 21.92 49.32
CA LYS A 139 -35.21 23.21 49.26
C LYS A 139 -33.89 23.33 48.48
N ALA A 140 -33.99 24.14 47.41
CA ALA A 140 -32.89 24.80 46.70
C ALA A 140 -32.18 25.88 47.57
N PRO A 141 -31.05 26.44 47.10
CA PRO A 141 -31.21 27.56 46.17
C PRO A 141 -30.31 27.50 44.93
N GLN A 142 -30.85 28.08 43.88
CA GLN A 142 -30.24 28.37 42.59
C GLN A 142 -29.18 29.48 42.72
N SER A 143 -28.08 29.40 41.97
CA SER A 143 -27.34 30.57 41.52
C SER A 143 -27.58 30.79 40.03
N SER A 144 -28.36 31.83 39.74
CA SER A 144 -28.56 32.45 38.44
C SER A 144 -27.33 33.28 38.01
N GLN A 145 -27.36 33.70 36.75
CA GLN A 145 -26.44 34.58 35.99
C GLN A 145 -25.42 33.77 35.17
N GLY A 146 -25.40 33.80 33.84
CA GLY A 146 -25.96 34.76 32.89
C GLY A 146 -24.82 35.29 32.02
N SER A 147 -24.71 34.81 30.78
CA SER A 147 -24.18 35.57 29.65
C SER A 147 -24.47 34.83 28.36
N ASP A 148 -25.52 35.30 27.69
CA ASP A 148 -25.61 35.36 26.24
C ASP A 148 -24.37 36.05 25.63
N LEU A 149 -24.24 35.98 24.30
CA LEU A 149 -23.25 36.55 23.37
C LEU A 149 -22.31 35.43 22.81
N PHE A 150 -22.42 34.94 21.58
CA PHE A 150 -22.78 35.56 20.32
C PHE A 150 -23.41 34.57 19.35
N ALA A 151 -24.53 34.98 18.76
CA ALA A 151 -25.09 34.43 17.53
C ALA A 151 -24.54 35.20 16.31
N GLY A 152 -24.30 34.47 15.22
CA GLY A 152 -24.54 34.96 13.85
C GLY A 152 -23.30 35.23 12.98
N LYS A 153 -23.03 34.37 11.99
CA LYS A 153 -23.38 34.64 10.57
C LYS A 153 -22.87 33.54 9.63
N GLU A 154 -23.80 32.81 9.03
CA GLU A 154 -23.76 32.41 7.60
C GLU A 154 -24.78 33.31 6.85
N PRO A 155 -24.99 33.25 5.50
CA PRO A 155 -24.15 32.84 4.36
C PRO A 155 -24.13 33.93 3.24
N GLU A 156 -23.75 33.54 2.01
CA GLU A 156 -24.08 34.12 0.67
C GLU A 156 -23.08 35.10 0.01
N LYS A 157 -22.42 34.70 -1.10
CA LYS A 157 -22.87 35.01 -2.49
C LYS A 157 -21.75 34.87 -3.55
N ALA A 158 -22.14 34.30 -4.70
CA ALA A 158 -21.39 33.98 -5.90
C ALA A 158 -21.02 35.17 -6.84
N PHE A 159 -19.96 34.99 -7.65
CA PHE A 159 -19.70 35.49 -9.04
C PHE A 159 -18.23 35.15 -9.40
N SER A 160 -17.77 34.74 -10.58
CA SER A 160 -18.36 34.46 -11.88
C SER A 160 -17.36 33.71 -12.79
N LEU A 161 -17.93 33.13 -13.84
CA LEU A 161 -17.34 32.58 -15.06
C LEU A 161 -16.29 33.52 -15.70
N GLU A 162 -15.15 32.98 -16.18
CA GLU A 162 -14.59 33.39 -17.47
C GLU A 162 -13.94 32.19 -18.18
N LYS A 163 -14.41 31.94 -19.41
CA LYS A 163 -13.82 31.06 -20.39
C LYS A 163 -12.62 31.78 -21.02
N SER A 164 -11.46 31.14 -21.07
CA SER A 164 -10.36 31.58 -21.94
C SER A 164 -10.22 30.57 -23.08
N ASN A 165 -10.70 30.95 -24.27
CA ASN A 165 -10.28 30.35 -25.53
C ASN A 165 -8.95 30.99 -25.93
N GLY A 166 -7.97 30.15 -26.22
CA GLY A 166 -6.70 30.47 -26.89
C GLY A 166 -6.08 29.18 -27.38
#